data_AF-A0A2A9FZ17-F1
#
_entry.id   AF-A0A2A9FZ17-F1
#
_cell.length_a   1.000
_cell.length_b   1.000
_cell.length_c   1.000
_cell.angle_alpha   90.00
_cell.angle_beta   90.00
_cell.angle_gamma   90.00
#
_symmetry.space_group_name_H-M   'P 1'
#
loop_
_entity.id
_entity.type
_entity.pdbx_description
1 polymer ?
#
loop_
_entity_poly.entity_id
_entity_poly.type
_entity_poly.pdbx_seq_one_letter_code
_entity_poly.pdbx_strand_id
1 'polypeptide(L)'
;MNDTVAKVAVKRAILSTINSLYALAIESADVLSIRIEFSSKMKLMNIVIFSDNTTHHAHNLVLLDNEKALEDLLAVEDKIIEKVVELRDEKEAEVAA
;
A
#
# COMPACT_ATOMS: atom_id res chain seq x y z
N MET A 1 -9.42 -26.29 -16.94
CA MET A 1 -9.89 -24.99 -17.47
C MET A 1 -10.09 -23.94 -16.37
N ASN A 2 -10.62 -24.28 -15.18
CA ASN A 2 -10.78 -23.34 -14.06
C ASN A 2 -9.47 -22.72 -13.53
N ASP A 3 -8.39 -23.49 -13.47
CA ASP A 3 -7.15 -23.05 -12.83
C ASP A 3 -6.45 -21.91 -13.59
N THR A 4 -6.53 -21.89 -14.92
CA THR A 4 -5.99 -20.81 -15.76
C THR A 4 -6.75 -19.51 -15.57
N VAL A 5 -8.09 -19.57 -15.48
CA VAL A 5 -8.94 -18.38 -15.28
C VAL A 5 -8.69 -17.77 -13.90
N ALA A 6 -8.61 -18.61 -12.86
CA ALA A 6 -8.29 -18.17 -11.50
C ALA A 6 -6.92 -17.49 -11.44
N LYS A 7 -5.89 -18.08 -12.04
CA LYS A 7 -4.53 -17.49 -12.10
C LYS A 7 -4.50 -16.14 -12.80
N VAL A 8 -5.26 -15.99 -13.90
CA VAL A 8 -5.37 -14.69 -14.60
C VAL A 8 -6.11 -13.67 -13.74
N ALA A 9 -7.19 -14.06 -13.06
CA ALA A 9 -7.93 -13.19 -12.16
C ALA A 9 -7.06 -12.68 -11.00
N VAL A 10 -6.29 -13.56 -10.35
CA VAL A 10 -5.36 -13.18 -9.26
C VAL A 10 -4.30 -12.19 -9.76
N LYS A 11 -3.69 -12.44 -10.93
CA LYS A 11 -2.71 -11.50 -11.52
C LYS A 11 -3.32 -10.12 -11.78
N ARG A 12 -4.57 -10.06 -12.24
CA ARG A 12 -5.29 -8.80 -12.46
C ARG A 12 -5.59 -8.10 -11.14
N ALA A 13 -6.00 -8.84 -10.13
CA ALA A 13 -6.24 -8.30 -8.79
C ALA A 13 -4.96 -7.69 -8.21
N ILE A 14 -3.83 -8.42 -8.28
CA ILE A 14 -2.51 -7.91 -7.85
C ILE A 14 -2.17 -6.60 -8.57
N LEU A 15 -2.30 -6.55 -9.89
CA LEU A 15 -2.01 -5.33 -10.66
C LEU A 15 -2.95 -4.18 -10.28
N SER A 16 -4.22 -4.48 -10.04
CA SER A 16 -5.21 -3.49 -9.58
C SER A 16 -4.84 -2.93 -8.21
N THR A 17 -4.47 -3.78 -7.25
CA THR A 17 -4.06 -3.35 -5.90
C THR A 17 -2.77 -2.55 -5.94
N ILE A 18 -1.80 -2.91 -6.79
CA ILE A 18 -0.58 -2.10 -7.00
C ILE A 18 -0.95 -0.68 -7.46
N ASN A 19 -1.86 -0.55 -8.43
CA ASN A 19 -2.31 0.76 -8.91
C ASN A 19 -3.06 1.54 -7.82
N SER A 20 -3.89 0.85 -7.03
CA SER A 20 -4.63 1.43 -5.91
C SER A 20 -3.68 1.99 -4.85
N LEU A 21 -2.62 1.26 -4.48
CA LEU A 21 -1.57 1.73 -3.57
C LEU A 21 -0.84 2.98 -4.08
N TYR A 22 -0.57 3.07 -5.38
CA TYR A 22 -0.02 4.29 -5.97
C TYR A 22 -1.00 5.47 -5.90
N ALA A 23 -2.28 5.24 -6.17
CA ALA A 23 -3.31 6.27 -6.06
C ALA A 23 -3.43 6.76 -4.60
N LEU A 24 -3.50 5.84 -3.65
CA LEU A 24 -3.56 6.14 -2.21
C LEU A 24 -2.34 6.96 -1.76
N ALA A 25 -1.13 6.62 -2.21
CA ALA A 25 0.07 7.39 -1.90
C ALA A 25 0.02 8.83 -2.45
N ILE A 26 -0.59 9.04 -3.63
CA ILE A 26 -0.76 10.37 -4.21
C ILE A 26 -1.84 11.16 -3.45
N GLU A 27 -2.98 10.54 -3.18
CA GLU A 27 -4.14 11.17 -2.54
C GLU A 27 -3.93 11.51 -1.06
N SER A 28 -3.01 10.80 -0.39
CA SER A 28 -2.67 11.01 1.02
C SER A 28 -1.40 11.84 1.24
N ALA A 29 -0.78 12.35 0.17
CA ALA A 29 0.49 13.07 0.26
C ALA A 29 0.45 14.35 1.13
N ASP A 30 -0.75 14.84 1.47
CA ASP A 30 -0.97 16.00 2.33
C ASP A 30 -0.91 15.68 3.84
N VAL A 31 -0.92 14.39 4.20
CA VAL A 31 -0.89 13.89 5.59
C VAL A 31 0.12 12.78 5.82
N LEU A 32 0.49 12.02 4.78
CA LEU A 32 1.36 10.86 4.91
C LEU A 32 2.35 10.80 3.74
N SER A 33 3.63 10.67 4.07
CA SER A 33 4.67 10.47 3.05
C SER A 33 4.86 8.97 2.81
N ILE A 34 4.60 8.52 1.58
CA ILE A 34 4.72 7.13 1.17
C ILE A 34 5.66 7.02 -0.02
N ARG A 35 6.66 6.15 0.08
CA ARG A 35 7.53 5.78 -1.04
C ARG A 35 7.24 4.36 -1.46
N ILE A 36 7.00 4.19 -2.75
CA ILE A 36 6.74 2.89 -3.36
C ILE A 36 7.84 2.57 -4.37
N GLU A 37 8.45 1.39 -4.22
CA GLU A 37 9.43 0.84 -5.13
C GLU A 37 8.89 -0.46 -5.71
N PHE A 38 8.59 -0.45 -7.00
CA PHE A 38 8.12 -1.63 -7.73
C PHE A 38 9.22 -2.16 -8.65
N SER A 39 9.44 -3.48 -8.64
CA SER A 39 10.34 -4.15 -9.58
C SER A 39 9.67 -5.36 -10.19
N SER A 40 9.37 -5.28 -11.49
CA SER A 40 8.84 -6.41 -12.26
C SER A 40 9.86 -7.55 -12.43
N LYS A 41 11.16 -7.21 -12.46
CA LYS A 41 12.26 -8.19 -12.58
C LYS A 41 12.46 -8.97 -11.29
N MET A 42 12.49 -8.27 -10.16
CA MET A 42 12.62 -8.89 -8.83
C MET A 42 11.28 -9.40 -8.29
N LYS A 43 10.18 -9.07 -8.98
CA LYS A 43 8.80 -9.37 -8.61
C LYS A 43 8.52 -8.99 -7.15
N LEU A 44 8.82 -7.75 -6.81
CA LEU A 44 8.58 -7.23 -5.48
C LEU A 44 8.01 -5.82 -5.53
N MET A 45 7.35 -5.47 -4.44
CA MET A 45 6.92 -4.12 -4.13
C MET A 45 7.37 -3.80 -2.71
N ASN A 46 8.16 -2.75 -2.55
CA ASN A 46 8.57 -2.24 -1.26
C ASN A 46 7.84 -0.93 -1.01
N ILE A 47 7.15 -0.83 0.12
CA ILE A 47 6.34 0.32 0.49
C ILE A 47 6.87 0.83 1.82
N VAL A 48 7.36 2.06 1.81
CA VAL A 48 7.94 2.73 2.98
C VAL A 48 7.05 3.90 3.36
N ILE A 49 6.55 3.87 4.58
CA ILE A 49 5.73 4.93 5.15
C ILE A 49 6.60 5.74 6.09
N PHE A 50 6.68 7.05 5.87
CA PHE A 50 7.41 7.99 6.70
C PHE A 50 6.43 8.75 7.59
N SER A 51 6.64 8.68 8.91
CA SER A 51 5.97 9.55 9.87
C SER A 51 6.83 10.80 10.15
N ASP A 52 6.18 11.90 10.52
CA ASP A 52 6.84 13.17 10.82
C ASP A 52 7.87 13.08 11.96
N ASN A 53 7.71 12.09 12.85
CA ASN A 53 8.79 11.65 13.73
C ASN A 53 9.71 10.67 12.97
N THR A 54 10.81 11.19 12.44
CA THR A 54 11.87 10.50 11.65
C THR A 54 12.47 9.22 12.27
N THR A 55 11.96 8.76 13.41
CA THR A 55 12.36 7.53 14.10
C THR A 55 11.52 6.30 13.72
N HIS A 56 10.34 6.46 13.11
CA HIS A 56 9.48 5.34 12.75
C HIS A 56 9.30 5.23 11.23
N HIS A 57 9.79 4.12 10.67
CA HIS A 57 9.55 3.73 9.28
C HIS A 57 8.84 2.38 9.26
N ALA A 58 7.64 2.35 8.69
CA ALA A 58 6.98 1.08 8.41
C ALA A 58 7.43 0.61 7.03
N HIS A 59 8.22 -0.47 7.01
CA HIS A 59 8.64 -1.14 5.79
C HIS A 59 7.73 -2.32 5.51
N ASN A 60 7.04 -2.26 4.37
CA ASN A 60 6.18 -3.35 3.90
C ASN A 60 6.74 -3.89 2.59
N LEU A 61 7.42 -5.03 2.66
CA LEU A 61 7.95 -5.74 1.50
C LEU A 61 6.98 -6.84 1.09
N VAL A 62 6.50 -6.78 -0.15
CA VAL A 62 5.63 -7.81 -0.73
C VAL A 62 6.33 -8.49 -1.90
N LEU A 63 6.39 -9.82 -1.86
CA LEU A 63 6.88 -10.66 -2.96
C LEU A 63 5.72 -11.01 -3.89
N LEU A 64 5.75 -10.51 -5.12
CA LEU A 64 4.65 -10.57 -6.09
C LEU A 64 4.52 -11.93 -6.80
N ASP A 65 5.48 -12.84 -6.64
CA ASP A 65 5.37 -14.23 -7.06
C ASP A 65 5.04 -15.20 -5.94
N ASN A 66 4.80 -14.70 -4.72
CA ASN A 66 4.24 -15.49 -3.64
C ASN A 66 2.74 -15.73 -3.90
N GLU A 67 2.23 -16.91 -3.54
CA GLU A 67 0.80 -17.22 -3.58
C GLU A 67 -0.03 -16.27 -2.70
N LYS A 68 0.59 -15.72 -1.65
CA LYS A 68 -0.01 -14.74 -0.74
C LYS A 68 0.13 -13.29 -1.18
N ALA A 69 0.74 -13.02 -2.33
CA ALA A 69 1.03 -11.66 -2.78
C ALA A 69 -0.19 -10.73 -2.75
N LEU A 70 -1.37 -11.24 -3.15
CA LEU A 70 -2.60 -10.44 -3.13
C LEU A 70 -3.04 -10.11 -1.69
N GLU A 71 -3.00 -11.09 -0.79
CA GLU A 71 -3.35 -10.89 0.62
C GLU A 71 -2.39 -9.91 1.29
N ASP A 72 -1.09 -10.06 1.05
CA ASP A 72 -0.06 -9.16 1.57
C ASP A 72 -0.25 -7.73 1.04
N LEU A 73 -0.55 -7.56 -0.25
CA LEU A 73 -0.82 -6.23 -0.83
C LEU A 73 -2.06 -5.57 -0.22
N LEU A 74 -3.16 -6.31 -0.08
CA LEU A 74 -4.40 -5.80 0.52
C LEU A 74 -4.19 -5.43 1.98
N ALA A 75 -3.47 -6.25 2.74
CA ALA A 75 -3.16 -5.95 4.14
C ALA A 75 -2.29 -4.69 4.29
N VAL A 76 -1.43 -4.38 3.31
CA VAL A 76 -0.68 -3.13 3.30
C VAL A 76 -1.56 -1.94 2.94
N GLU A 77 -2.46 -2.11 1.96
CA GLU A 77 -3.44 -1.10 1.58
C GLU A 77 -4.33 -0.70 2.76
N ASP A 78 -4.92 -1.67 3.46
CA ASP A 78 -5.76 -1.45 4.64
C ASP A 78 -5.02 -0.65 5.72
N LYS A 79 -3.77 -1.03 6.04
CA LYS A 79 -2.94 -0.31 7.02
C LYS A 79 -2.68 1.15 6.63
N ILE A 80 -2.45 1.40 5.34
CA ILE A 80 -2.24 2.78 4.87
C ILE A 80 -3.53 3.57 5.02
N ILE A 81 -4.68 3.00 4.62
CA ILE A 81 -5.98 3.66 4.74
C ILE A 81 -6.26 4.03 6.20
N GLU A 82 -6.11 3.07 7.12
CA GLU A 82 -6.29 3.30 8.56
C GLU A 82 -5.39 4.45 9.04
N LYS A 83 -4.10 4.43 8.69
CA LYS A 83 -3.16 5.47 9.10
C LYS A 83 -3.51 6.86 8.53
N VAL A 84 -3.96 6.91 7.27
CA VAL A 84 -4.38 8.17 6.63
C VAL A 84 -5.61 8.75 7.31
N VAL A 85 -6.59 7.91 7.68
CA VAL A 85 -7.79 8.34 8.41
C VAL A 85 -7.40 8.89 9.78
N GLU A 86 -6.61 8.15 10.56
CA GLU A 86 -6.12 8.61 11.88
C GLU A 86 -5.46 9.99 11.80
N LEU A 87 -4.53 10.18 10.84
CA LEU A 87 -3.79 11.43 10.70
C LEU A 87 -4.67 12.59 10.21
N ARG A 88 -5.70 12.31 9.41
CA ARG A 88 -6.67 13.34 8.99
C ARG A 88 -7.53 13.78 10.16
N ASP A 89 -8.03 12.84 10.95
CA ASP A 89 -8.81 13.15 12.15
C ASP A 89 -8.00 13.97 13.16
N GLU A 90 -6.72 13.62 13.36
CA GLU A 90 -5.78 14.38 14.21
C GLU A 90 -5.59 15.83 13.69
N LYS A 91 -5.33 15.98 12.39
CA LYS A 91 -5.14 17.29 11.75
C LYS A 91 -6.38 18.18 11.81
N GLU A 92 -7.57 17.60 11.63
CA GLU A 92 -8.84 18.33 11.77
C GLU A 92 -9.07 18.81 13.22
N ALA A 93 -8.74 17.97 14.21
CA ALA A 93 -8.84 18.32 15.62
C ALA A 93 -7.88 19.44 16.02
N GLU A 94 -6.64 19.44 15.50
CA GLU A 94 -5.66 20.51 15.72
C GLU A 94 -6.13 21.85 15.14
N VAL A 95 -6.79 21.85 13.98
CA VAL A 95 -7.29 23.07 13.33
C VAL A 95 -8.51 23.65 14.08
N ALA A 96 -9.27 22.81 14.78
CA ALA A 96 -10.47 23.22 15.52
C ALA A 96 -10.19 23.74 16.95
N ALA A 97 -8.98 23.54 17.48
CA ALA A 97 -8.54 23.95 18.82
C ALA A 97 -7.95 25.37 18.84
#